data_AF-A0A954ERA9-F1
#
_entry.id   AF-A0A954ERA9-F1
#
_cell.length_a   1.000
_cell.length_b   1.000
_cell.length_c   1.000
_cell.angle_alpha   90.00
_cell.angle_beta   90.00
_cell.angle_gamma   90.00
#
_symmetry.space_group_name_H-M   'P 1'
#
loop_
_entity.id
_entity.type
_entity.pdbx_description
1 polymer ?
#
loop_
_entity_poly.entity_id
_entity_poly.type
_entity_poly.pdbx_seq_one_letter_code
_entity_poly.pdbx_strand_id
1 'polypeptide(L)'
;MGEQFARANKYCRIALLLALCAHGAGSNSGTAQDNPVSLQPIVGPGPDEQRQLLDFVSRHGGGIIVSEGALQTVVGRETTDKGPVQDQILGAYVLGTQSTTARSSLDFVPNSEHARWFIHLRGKTLNCTTSYTPQAIIRSQGEYLFQLSKQVDLTESNVMTRSPAAFMETRQRNFAAHTPADTIPLVGPLVGMAAFMEAENRRPLAERIAAYRLTERIAPKFNSEIDTSLVQLNQTLSQLQEQWPKGVLQSPTLHSLSTQSAATLALDFGSGNVTAGPIDWSLANPQAGISVLLSEQRLNSWLAQLPIAGQQIRDTDIDLLVNRIQGKSSGGPALPGTLPQQPISLATLILDEQRPLSVRFLENYTLLELRMRIRPTVGEELPTQVVRLRFEVRPTDSAFEILPSVAEVVPLQPELSQVAHELARNVLKQQFEQRLKTIPVPRQIPVPEAWVSAGVSHVEVTQFTSKGGWLSVVWQPRAVSVQ
;
A
#
# COMPACT_ATOMS: atom_id res chain seq x y z
N MET A 1 8.69 -13.51 -15.63
CA MET A 1 7.38 -13.16 -15.04
C MET A 1 7.28 -13.48 -13.55
N GLY A 2 7.63 -14.68 -13.05
CA GLY A 2 7.57 -14.97 -11.60
C GLY A 2 8.47 -14.12 -10.69
N GLU A 3 9.67 -13.74 -11.13
CA GLU A 3 10.51 -12.78 -10.38
C GLU A 3 9.94 -11.35 -10.44
N GLN A 4 9.21 -11.01 -11.51
CA GLN A 4 8.40 -9.79 -11.58
C GLN A 4 7.09 -9.89 -10.80
N PHE A 5 6.61 -11.09 -10.46
CA PHE A 5 5.48 -11.33 -9.57
C PHE A 5 5.92 -11.32 -8.09
N ALA A 6 7.13 -11.82 -7.79
CA ALA A 6 7.79 -11.69 -6.48
C ALA A 6 8.28 -10.25 -6.24
N ARG A 7 8.69 -9.53 -7.30
CA ARG A 7 8.92 -8.08 -7.27
C ARG A 7 7.61 -7.29 -7.35
N ALA A 8 6.55 -7.77 -8.01
CA ALA A 8 5.19 -7.23 -7.86
C ALA A 8 4.66 -7.48 -6.46
N ASN A 9 5.15 -8.48 -5.73
CA ASN A 9 4.93 -8.61 -4.29
C ASN A 9 5.76 -7.57 -3.49
N LYS A 10 6.91 -7.10 -4.02
CA LYS A 10 7.62 -5.89 -3.52
C LYS A 10 6.94 -4.57 -3.95
N TYR A 11 6.31 -4.47 -5.13
CA TYR A 11 5.55 -3.29 -5.58
C TYR A 11 4.16 -3.24 -4.93
N CYS A 12 3.57 -4.40 -4.68
CA CYS A 12 2.44 -4.60 -3.78
C CYS A 12 2.89 -4.23 -2.38
N ARG A 13 4.11 -4.57 -1.91
CA ARG A 13 4.68 -3.97 -0.69
C ARG A 13 4.77 -2.44 -0.75
N ILE A 14 5.11 -1.79 -1.88
CA ILE A 14 5.12 -0.32 -2.00
C ILE A 14 3.69 0.27 -1.93
N ALA A 15 2.72 -0.33 -2.62
CA ALA A 15 1.31 0.02 -2.49
C ALA A 15 0.76 -0.28 -1.08
N LEU A 16 1.26 -1.35 -0.45
CA LEU A 16 0.97 -1.74 0.91
C LEU A 16 1.66 -0.81 1.93
N LEU A 17 2.82 -0.25 1.56
CA LEU A 17 3.61 0.69 2.34
C LEU A 17 2.98 2.08 2.33
N LEU A 18 2.42 2.49 1.19
CA LEU A 18 1.57 3.67 1.11
C LEU A 18 0.39 3.59 2.09
N ALA A 19 -0.25 2.42 2.26
CA ALA A 19 -1.27 2.29 3.30
C ALA A 19 -0.73 1.95 4.71
N LEU A 20 0.52 1.47 4.85
CA LEU A 20 1.20 1.40 6.16
C LEU A 20 1.48 2.80 6.73
N CYS A 21 1.77 3.81 5.91
CA CYS A 21 1.87 5.21 6.37
C CYS A 21 0.60 5.76 7.00
N ALA A 22 -0.51 5.19 6.57
CA ALA A 22 -1.86 5.56 6.88
C ALA A 22 -2.33 4.89 8.21
N HIS A 23 -1.59 3.88 8.67
CA HIS A 23 -1.88 3.06 9.85
C HIS A 23 -1.46 3.71 11.19
N GLY A 24 -0.69 4.80 11.16
CA GLY A 24 -0.13 5.48 12.33
C GLY A 24 -1.11 6.29 13.17
N ALA A 25 -2.35 5.84 13.34
CA ALA A 25 -3.30 6.48 14.24
C ALA A 25 -4.17 5.42 14.93
N GLY A 26 -3.89 5.17 16.21
CA GLY A 26 -4.79 4.45 17.11
C GLY A 26 -4.48 2.97 17.31
N SER A 27 -3.42 2.65 18.06
CA SER A 27 -3.31 1.35 18.75
C SER A 27 -3.94 1.46 20.14
N ASN A 28 -5.21 1.05 20.27
CA ASN A 28 -5.76 0.48 21.51
C ASN A 28 -7.08 -0.23 21.19
N SER A 29 -7.12 -1.54 21.46
CA SER A 29 -8.28 -2.39 21.23
C SER A 29 -9.32 -2.18 22.33
N GLY A 30 -10.37 -1.44 22.00
CA GLY A 30 -11.62 -1.37 22.75
C GLY A 30 -12.78 -1.45 21.76
N THR A 31 -13.61 -2.49 21.90
CA THR A 31 -14.83 -2.68 21.10
C THR A 31 -15.79 -1.51 21.33
N ALA A 32 -16.28 -0.90 20.25
CA ALA A 32 -17.32 0.12 20.30
C ALA A 32 -18.39 -0.16 19.25
N GLN A 33 -19.65 -0.07 19.71
CA GLN A 33 -20.88 -0.17 18.96
C GLN A 33 -21.60 1.19 19.07
N ASP A 34 -22.26 1.59 17.97
CA ASP A 34 -23.23 2.70 17.76
C ASP A 34 -22.75 4.17 17.79
N ASN A 35 -22.47 4.77 16.61
CA ASN A 35 -23.37 5.65 15.82
C ASN A 35 -22.56 6.31 14.67
N PRO A 36 -22.97 6.23 13.38
CA PRO A 36 -22.13 6.73 12.29
C PRO A 36 -22.20 8.25 12.16
N VAL A 37 -21.06 8.92 12.36
CA VAL A 37 -20.79 10.20 11.70
C VAL A 37 -20.81 9.91 10.19
N SER A 38 -21.81 10.46 9.49
CA SER A 38 -22.05 10.24 8.06
C SER A 38 -20.81 10.59 7.25
N LEU A 39 -20.20 9.58 6.63
CA LEU A 39 -19.21 9.77 5.57
C LEU A 39 -19.92 10.35 4.35
N GLN A 40 -19.25 11.27 3.65
CA GLN A 40 -19.58 11.45 2.24
C GLN A 40 -19.31 10.11 1.53
N PRO A 41 -20.16 9.69 0.58
CA PRO A 41 -19.90 8.48 -0.19
C PRO A 41 -18.52 8.60 -0.84
N ILE A 42 -17.73 7.53 -0.83
CA ILE A 42 -16.46 7.47 -1.56
C ILE A 42 -16.82 7.60 -3.04
N VAL A 43 -16.69 8.81 -3.58
CA VAL A 43 -16.93 9.08 -4.99
C VAL A 43 -15.65 8.68 -5.72
N GLY A 44 -15.76 7.71 -6.63
CA GLY A 44 -14.63 7.39 -7.49
C GLY A 44 -14.22 8.56 -8.39
N PRO A 45 -13.03 8.50 -8.98
CA PRO A 45 -12.53 9.59 -9.80
C PRO A 45 -13.49 9.94 -10.95
N GLY A 46 -13.77 11.23 -11.11
CA GLY A 46 -14.54 11.76 -12.24
C GLY A 46 -13.75 11.66 -13.55
N PRO A 47 -14.39 11.79 -14.73
CA PRO A 47 -13.75 11.54 -16.03
C PRO A 47 -12.46 12.32 -16.27
N ASP A 48 -12.36 13.57 -15.78
CA ASP A 48 -11.15 14.38 -15.93
C ASP A 48 -10.02 13.93 -14.98
N GLU A 49 -10.36 13.49 -13.76
CA GLU A 49 -9.39 12.86 -12.86
C GLU A 49 -8.88 11.55 -13.44
N GLN A 50 -9.78 10.74 -14.01
CA GLN A 50 -9.42 9.49 -14.68
C GLN A 50 -8.39 9.75 -15.79
N ARG A 51 -8.64 10.75 -16.65
CA ARG A 51 -7.68 11.15 -17.69
C ARG A 51 -6.34 11.58 -17.12
N GLN A 52 -6.33 12.42 -16.08
CA GLN A 52 -5.07 12.86 -15.46
C GLN A 52 -4.26 11.69 -14.89
N LEU A 53 -4.92 10.76 -14.19
CA LEU A 53 -4.28 9.57 -13.62
C LEU A 53 -3.72 8.68 -14.74
N LEU A 54 -4.50 8.41 -15.79
CA LEU A 54 -4.05 7.58 -16.92
C LEU A 54 -2.92 8.26 -17.70
N ASP A 55 -3.01 9.55 -18.00
CA ASP A 55 -1.96 10.29 -18.70
C ASP A 55 -0.67 10.30 -17.90
N PHE A 56 -0.76 10.36 -16.57
CA PHE A 56 0.39 10.22 -15.68
C PHE A 56 1.02 8.82 -15.78
N VAL A 57 0.22 7.75 -15.72
CA VAL A 57 0.71 6.37 -15.86
C VAL A 57 1.30 6.12 -17.26
N SER A 58 0.63 6.58 -18.31
CA SER A 58 1.08 6.44 -19.71
C SER A 58 2.42 7.14 -19.95
N ARG A 59 2.61 8.35 -19.41
CA ARG A 59 3.89 9.09 -19.53
C ARG A 59 5.06 8.34 -18.92
N HIS A 60 4.86 7.65 -17.80
CA HIS A 60 5.91 6.90 -17.11
C HIS A 60 5.97 5.43 -17.51
N GLY A 61 5.05 4.95 -18.35
CA GLY A 61 4.99 3.58 -18.84
C GLY A 61 4.57 2.54 -17.80
N GLY A 62 3.96 2.97 -16.71
CA GLY A 62 3.51 2.12 -15.62
C GLY A 62 3.32 2.89 -14.31
N GLY A 63 2.52 2.33 -13.41
CA GLY A 63 2.23 2.95 -12.14
C GLY A 63 1.26 2.18 -11.28
N ILE A 64 1.14 2.63 -10.04
CA ILE A 64 0.24 2.14 -9.00
C ILE A 64 -0.77 3.25 -8.74
N ILE A 65 -2.04 3.00 -9.01
CA ILE A 65 -3.14 3.90 -8.66
C ILE A 65 -3.78 3.37 -7.38
N VAL A 66 -3.89 4.22 -6.37
CA VAL A 66 -4.48 3.89 -5.07
C VAL A 66 -5.64 4.85 -4.83
N SER A 67 -6.84 4.31 -4.62
CA SER A 67 -7.99 5.14 -4.26
C SER A 67 -8.00 5.53 -2.79
N GLU A 68 -8.66 6.65 -2.52
CA GLU A 68 -8.94 7.12 -1.17
C GLU A 68 -9.69 6.06 -0.38
N GLY A 69 -10.71 5.43 -0.97
CA GLY A 69 -11.47 4.36 -0.32
C GLY A 69 -10.62 3.18 0.12
N ALA A 70 -9.62 2.80 -0.68
CA ALA A 70 -8.69 1.72 -0.33
C ALA A 70 -7.86 2.11 0.91
N LEU A 71 -7.29 3.32 0.92
CA LEU A 71 -6.50 3.80 2.06
C LEU A 71 -7.37 4.06 3.28
N GLN A 72 -8.57 4.59 3.10
CA GLN A 72 -9.53 4.88 4.16
C GLN A 72 -9.94 3.60 4.91
N THR A 73 -9.92 2.43 4.26
CA THR A 73 -10.15 1.14 4.92
C THR A 73 -9.02 0.78 5.88
N VAL A 74 -7.79 1.25 5.62
CA VAL A 74 -6.60 0.99 6.45
C VAL A 74 -6.42 2.07 7.52
N VAL A 75 -6.69 3.33 7.18
CA VAL A 75 -6.58 4.50 8.08
C VAL A 75 -7.77 4.59 9.02
N GLY A 76 -8.96 4.35 8.47
CA GLY A 76 -10.24 4.76 9.04
C GLY A 76 -10.62 3.92 10.23
N ARG A 77 -10.23 4.39 11.41
CA ARG A 77 -10.50 3.71 12.67
C ARG A 77 -11.29 4.59 13.58
N GLU A 78 -12.20 3.97 14.30
CA GLU A 78 -12.84 4.57 15.45
C GLU A 78 -12.27 3.92 16.71
N THR A 79 -11.73 4.73 17.61
CA THR A 79 -11.25 4.28 18.92
C THR A 79 -12.08 4.95 20.00
N THR A 80 -12.46 4.19 21.02
CA THR A 80 -13.08 4.75 22.23
C THR A 80 -12.19 4.44 23.42
N ASP A 81 -11.67 5.50 24.04
CA ASP A 81 -10.85 5.43 25.25
C ASP A 81 -11.64 5.97 26.45
N LYS A 82 -11.58 5.26 27.58
CA LYS A 82 -12.25 5.64 28.83
C LYS A 82 -11.22 5.68 29.94
N GLY A 83 -11.24 6.76 30.72
CA GLY A 83 -10.29 6.91 31.81
C GLY A 83 -10.71 7.90 32.88
N PRO A 84 -10.02 7.90 34.02
CA PRO A 84 -10.22 8.90 35.06
C PRO A 84 -9.73 10.27 34.59
N VAL A 85 -10.37 11.32 35.10
CA VAL A 85 -9.89 12.70 35.02
C VAL A 85 -9.32 13.05 36.39
N GLN A 86 -8.06 13.46 36.41
CA GLN A 86 -7.40 14.01 37.59
C GLN A 86 -6.59 15.21 37.13
N ASP A 87 -7.00 16.40 37.54
CA ASP A 87 -6.38 17.64 37.09
C ASP A 87 -6.50 18.75 38.14
N GLN A 88 -5.76 19.84 37.97
CA GLN A 88 -5.88 21.04 38.80
C GLN A 88 -6.16 22.27 37.93
N ILE A 89 -7.37 22.82 37.99
CA ILE A 89 -7.82 23.93 37.14
C ILE A 89 -8.20 25.10 38.05
N LEU A 90 -7.57 26.27 37.83
CA LEU A 90 -7.85 27.50 38.60
C LEU A 90 -7.77 27.29 40.13
N GLY A 91 -6.83 26.45 40.59
CA GLY A 91 -6.65 26.11 42.00
C GLY A 91 -7.63 25.07 42.56
N ALA A 92 -8.65 24.66 41.79
CA ALA A 92 -9.54 23.58 42.15
C ALA A 92 -8.95 22.22 41.75
N TYR A 93 -9.08 21.23 42.62
CA TYR A 93 -8.70 19.85 42.32
C TYR A 93 -9.88 19.15 41.65
N VAL A 94 -9.70 18.71 40.41
CA VAL A 94 -10.75 18.18 39.54
C VAL A 94 -10.61 16.66 39.44
N LEU A 95 -11.65 15.95 39.87
CA LEU A 95 -11.74 14.49 39.76
C LEU A 95 -12.95 14.08 38.93
N GLY A 96 -12.85 13.02 38.14
CA GLY A 96 -13.98 12.55 37.37
C GLY A 96 -13.67 11.41 36.43
N THR A 97 -14.52 11.26 35.43
CA THR A 97 -14.35 10.29 34.35
C THR A 97 -14.52 10.97 33.00
N GLN A 98 -13.84 10.44 31.99
CA GLN A 98 -13.98 10.86 30.61
C GLN A 98 -14.08 9.66 29.67
N SER A 99 -14.82 9.84 28.59
CA SER A 99 -14.90 8.91 27.46
C SER A 99 -14.60 9.70 26.20
N THR A 100 -13.57 9.30 25.46
CA THR A 100 -13.16 9.93 24.21
C THR A 100 -13.36 8.97 23.07
N THR A 101 -14.21 9.34 22.12
CA THR A 101 -14.37 8.62 20.86
C THR A 101 -13.68 9.44 19.76
N ALA A 102 -12.73 8.83 19.05
CA ALA A 102 -11.95 9.49 18.02
C ALA A 102 -11.94 8.65 16.75
N ARG A 103 -12.02 9.31 15.60
CA ARG A 103 -12.01 8.71 14.28
C ARG A 103 -10.96 9.33 13.39
N SER A 104 -10.13 8.49 12.78
CA SER A 104 -9.17 8.89 11.74
C SER A 104 -9.79 8.84 10.34
N SER A 105 -9.42 9.77 9.47
CA SER A 105 -9.69 9.71 8.03
C SER A 105 -8.50 10.21 7.23
N LEU A 106 -8.47 9.87 5.96
CA LEU A 106 -7.49 10.35 5.00
C LEU A 106 -8.24 10.99 3.84
N ASP A 107 -7.83 12.22 3.50
CA ASP A 107 -8.44 13.00 2.44
C ASP A 107 -7.33 13.37 1.43
N PHE A 108 -7.48 12.97 0.15
CA PHE A 108 -6.51 13.33 -0.89
C PHE A 108 -6.68 14.78 -1.34
N VAL A 109 -5.57 15.42 -1.72
CA VAL A 109 -5.56 16.80 -2.25
C VAL A 109 -4.99 16.78 -3.65
N PRO A 110 -5.67 17.36 -4.65
CA PRO A 110 -5.14 17.48 -5.99
C PRO A 110 -3.77 18.16 -6.01
N ASN A 111 -2.79 17.49 -6.59
CA ASN A 111 -1.45 18.02 -6.81
C ASN A 111 -0.78 17.27 -7.96
N SER A 112 -0.37 18.02 -9.00
CA SER A 112 0.23 17.49 -10.21
C SER A 112 1.72 17.16 -10.10
N GLU A 113 2.41 17.66 -9.08
CA GLU A 113 3.86 17.49 -8.89
C GLU A 113 4.18 16.31 -7.98
N HIS A 114 3.35 16.10 -6.96
CA HIS A 114 3.56 15.04 -5.98
C HIS A 114 2.25 14.64 -5.31
N ALA A 115 2.16 13.40 -4.84
CA ALA A 115 1.00 12.94 -4.09
C ALA A 115 0.93 13.65 -2.72
N ARG A 116 -0.21 14.26 -2.45
CA ARG A 116 -0.53 14.99 -1.22
C ARG A 116 -1.82 14.49 -0.61
N TRP A 117 -1.83 14.32 0.71
CA TRP A 117 -3.03 14.01 1.47
C TRP A 117 -3.00 14.64 2.86
N PHE A 118 -4.17 14.74 3.47
CA PHE A 118 -4.34 15.05 4.87
C PHE A 118 -4.76 13.80 5.63
N ILE A 119 -4.15 13.60 6.80
CA ILE A 119 -4.67 12.68 7.80
C ILE A 119 -5.43 13.51 8.82
N HIS A 120 -6.72 13.25 8.97
CA HIS A 120 -7.59 13.90 9.93
C HIS A 120 -7.85 12.98 11.12
N LEU A 121 -7.88 13.55 12.32
CA LEU A 121 -8.37 12.89 13.53
C LEU A 121 -9.48 13.77 14.10
N ARG A 122 -10.73 13.30 14.03
CA ARG A 122 -11.89 13.99 14.59
C ARG A 122 -12.38 13.21 15.79
N GLY A 123 -12.66 13.86 16.90
CA GLY A 123 -13.15 13.17 18.08
C GLY A 123 -14.01 14.01 18.99
N LYS A 124 -14.68 13.31 19.88
CA LYS A 124 -15.56 13.85 20.90
C LYS A 124 -15.18 13.25 22.25
N THR A 125 -14.91 14.11 23.22
CA THR A 125 -14.71 13.75 24.62
C THR A 125 -15.92 14.18 25.42
N LEU A 126 -16.54 13.24 26.11
CA LEU A 126 -17.54 13.49 27.14
C LEU A 126 -16.88 13.34 28.50
N ASN A 127 -17.10 14.30 29.39
CA ASN A 127 -16.58 14.22 30.75
C ASN A 127 -17.65 14.54 31.80
N CYS A 128 -17.46 13.97 32.98
CA CYS A 128 -18.22 14.27 34.18
C CYS A 128 -17.23 14.44 35.33
N THR A 129 -17.17 15.65 35.88
CA THR A 129 -16.13 16.04 36.84
C THR A 129 -16.72 16.71 38.07
N THR A 130 -15.99 16.59 39.17
CA THR A 130 -16.23 17.25 40.44
C THR A 130 -14.97 18.04 40.79
N SER A 131 -15.13 19.36 40.94
CA SER A 131 -14.06 20.29 41.28
C SER A 131 -14.13 20.62 42.77
N TYR A 132 -13.04 20.38 43.48
CA TYR A 132 -12.91 20.60 44.93
C TYR A 132 -12.09 21.85 45.21
N THR A 133 -12.64 22.75 46.02
CA THR A 133 -11.94 23.87 46.64
C THR A 133 -12.26 23.90 48.14
N PRO A 134 -11.50 24.61 48.98
CA PRO A 134 -11.84 24.76 50.40
C PRO A 134 -13.22 25.39 50.64
N GLN A 135 -13.73 26.14 49.67
CA GLN A 135 -14.95 26.96 49.78
C GLN A 135 -16.17 26.27 49.18
N ALA A 136 -15.99 25.45 48.13
CA ALA A 136 -17.08 24.83 47.39
C ALA A 136 -16.64 23.57 46.63
N ILE A 137 -17.62 22.69 46.39
CA ILE A 137 -17.56 21.54 45.50
C ILE A 137 -18.50 21.80 44.34
N ILE A 138 -17.97 21.83 43.11
CA ILE A 138 -18.76 22.08 41.89
C ILE A 138 -18.81 20.81 41.05
N ARG A 139 -20.01 20.40 40.61
CA ARG A 139 -20.17 19.32 39.64
C ARG A 139 -20.45 19.88 38.26
N SER A 140 -19.71 19.35 37.29
CA SER A 140 -19.74 19.82 35.91
C SER A 140 -19.80 18.64 34.94
N GLN A 141 -20.44 18.87 33.81
CA GLN A 141 -20.44 17.98 32.66
C GLN A 141 -19.93 18.76 31.44
N GLY A 142 -19.10 18.14 30.62
CA GLY A 142 -18.51 18.78 29.46
C GLY A 142 -18.51 17.88 28.24
N GLU A 143 -18.60 18.55 27.09
CA GLU A 143 -18.45 17.98 25.75
C GLU A 143 -17.38 18.78 25.01
N TYR A 144 -16.30 18.09 24.61
CA TYR A 144 -15.20 18.68 23.85
C TYR A 144 -15.12 18.00 22.48
N LEU A 145 -15.20 18.80 21.43
CA LEU A 145 -15.01 18.36 20.05
C LEU A 145 -13.61 18.78 19.61
N PHE A 146 -12.83 17.87 19.06
CA PHE A 146 -11.50 18.19 18.54
C PHE A 146 -11.32 17.67 17.11
N GLN A 147 -10.55 18.42 16.34
CA GLN A 147 -10.12 18.05 15.00
C GLN A 147 -8.64 18.35 14.85
N LEU A 148 -7.84 17.32 14.57
CA LEU A 148 -6.44 17.45 14.20
C LEU A 148 -6.29 17.10 12.73
N SER A 149 -5.39 17.79 12.04
CA SER A 149 -5.13 17.56 10.61
C SER A 149 -3.64 17.67 10.34
N LYS A 150 -3.04 16.66 9.70
CA LYS A 150 -1.63 16.65 9.33
C LYS A 150 -1.47 16.43 7.83
N GLN A 151 -0.73 17.33 7.18
CA GLN A 151 -0.42 17.20 5.76
C GLN A 151 0.78 16.27 5.57
N VAL A 152 0.67 15.39 4.59
CA VAL A 152 1.75 14.52 4.11
C VAL A 152 1.95 14.75 2.62
N ASP A 153 3.20 14.94 2.23
CA ASP A 153 3.65 15.13 0.85
C ASP A 153 4.64 14.02 0.49
N LEU A 154 4.34 13.21 -0.53
CA LEU A 154 5.25 12.19 -1.04
C LEU A 154 5.97 12.70 -2.28
N THR A 155 7.20 13.16 -2.12
CA THR A 155 8.05 13.64 -3.22
C THR A 155 8.85 12.49 -3.87
N GLU A 156 9.72 12.81 -4.83
CA GLU A 156 10.47 11.82 -5.61
C GLU A 156 11.43 10.95 -4.79
N SER A 157 11.86 11.43 -3.62
CA SER A 157 12.84 10.72 -2.78
C SER A 157 12.44 10.60 -1.33
N ASN A 158 11.50 11.42 -0.85
CA ASN A 158 11.18 11.51 0.56
C ASN A 158 9.69 11.76 0.79
N VAL A 159 9.18 11.22 1.89
CA VAL A 159 7.94 11.70 2.49
C VAL A 159 8.25 12.83 3.45
N MET A 160 7.59 13.97 3.22
CA MET A 160 7.66 15.17 4.03
C MET A 160 6.33 15.39 4.76
N THR A 161 6.42 15.97 5.95
CA THR A 161 5.24 16.37 6.73
C THR A 161 5.35 17.78 7.25
N ARG A 162 4.19 18.31 7.63
CA ARG A 162 4.08 19.56 8.38
C ARG A 162 3.54 19.27 9.78
N SER A 163 3.79 20.19 10.71
CA SER A 163 3.18 20.12 12.03
C SER A 163 1.65 20.09 11.92
N PRO A 164 0.96 19.30 12.76
CA PRO A 164 -0.49 19.18 12.69
C PRO A 164 -1.16 20.49 13.10
N ALA A 165 -2.22 20.86 12.39
CA ALA A 165 -3.15 21.88 12.85
C ALA A 165 -4.17 21.23 13.80
N ALA A 166 -4.46 21.90 14.92
CA ALA A 166 -5.44 21.43 15.91
C ALA A 166 -6.52 22.49 16.11
N PHE A 167 -7.77 22.05 16.01
CA PHE A 167 -8.97 22.82 16.31
C PHE A 167 -9.72 22.14 17.45
N MET A 168 -10.29 22.94 18.35
CA MET A 168 -11.12 22.42 19.42
C MET A 168 -12.23 23.38 19.80
N GLU A 169 -13.39 22.79 20.04
CA GLU A 169 -14.56 23.44 20.58
C GLU A 169 -14.90 22.78 21.92
N THR A 170 -15.09 23.60 22.95
CA THR A 170 -15.43 23.12 24.29
C THR A 170 -16.77 23.68 24.72
N ARG A 171 -17.58 22.82 25.35
CA ARG A 171 -18.84 23.19 25.97
C ARG A 171 -18.91 22.53 27.33
N GLN A 172 -18.91 23.33 28.39
CA GLN A 172 -19.06 22.85 29.75
C GLN A 172 -20.34 23.41 30.37
N ARG A 173 -20.93 22.66 31.30
CA ARG A 173 -22.06 23.11 32.11
C ARG A 173 -21.85 22.72 33.56
N ASN A 174 -22.01 23.69 34.44
CA ASN A 174 -22.11 23.45 35.88
C ASN A 174 -23.57 23.11 36.21
N PHE A 175 -23.81 22.09 37.04
CA PHE A 175 -25.18 21.67 37.37
C PHE A 175 -25.43 21.47 38.87
N ALA A 176 -24.38 21.43 39.70
CA ALA A 176 -24.54 21.45 41.16
C ALA A 176 -23.36 22.16 41.83
N ALA A 177 -23.64 22.83 42.94
CA ALA A 177 -22.67 23.41 43.85
C ALA A 177 -23.00 22.97 45.28
N HIS A 178 -21.99 22.59 46.05
CA HIS A 178 -22.10 22.28 47.47
C HIS A 178 -21.08 23.09 48.24
N THR A 179 -21.46 23.58 49.42
CA THR A 179 -20.59 24.40 50.27
C THR A 179 -20.62 23.88 51.71
N PRO A 180 -19.58 24.14 52.52
CA PRO A 180 -19.61 23.79 53.94
C PRO A 180 -20.80 24.42 54.70
N ALA A 181 -21.31 25.56 54.21
CA ALA A 181 -22.44 26.28 54.79
C ALA A 181 -23.81 25.68 54.45
N ASP A 182 -23.89 24.65 53.61
CA ASP A 182 -25.15 24.00 53.20
C ASP A 182 -25.96 23.46 54.40
N THR A 183 -25.29 23.19 55.53
CA THR A 183 -25.90 22.70 56.78
C THR A 183 -26.60 23.79 57.60
N ILE A 184 -26.41 25.07 57.27
CA ILE A 184 -26.98 26.20 58.01
C ILE A 184 -28.29 26.62 57.31
N PRO A 185 -29.46 26.48 57.96
CA PRO A 185 -30.74 26.93 57.39
C PRO A 185 -30.69 28.41 57.00
N LEU A 186 -31.31 28.76 55.86
CA LEU A 186 -31.37 30.11 55.26
C LEU A 186 -30.05 30.67 54.70
N VAL A 187 -28.90 30.39 55.30
CA VAL A 187 -27.58 30.84 54.82
C VAL A 187 -27.02 29.92 53.73
N GLY A 188 -27.19 28.60 53.89
CA GLY A 188 -26.68 27.59 52.95
C GLY A 188 -27.11 27.83 51.50
N PRO A 189 -28.41 28.02 51.20
CA PRO A 189 -28.87 28.28 49.82
C PRO A 189 -28.26 29.53 49.18
N LEU A 190 -28.01 30.59 49.94
CA LEU A 190 -27.41 31.83 49.43
C LEU A 190 -25.92 31.64 49.11
N VAL A 191 -25.19 30.97 49.98
CA VAL A 191 -23.77 30.65 49.78
C VAL A 191 -23.59 29.68 48.61
N GLY A 192 -24.48 28.68 48.50
CA GLY A 192 -24.52 27.76 47.36
C GLY A 192 -24.80 28.47 46.03
N MET A 193 -25.74 29.42 45.99
CA MET A 193 -26.02 30.24 44.81
C MET A 193 -24.82 31.12 44.43
N ALA A 194 -24.18 31.77 45.41
CA ALA A 194 -22.99 32.59 45.17
C ALA A 194 -21.83 31.75 44.61
N ALA A 195 -21.59 30.56 45.17
CA ALA A 195 -20.58 29.63 44.67
C ALA A 195 -20.89 29.15 43.25
N PHE A 196 -22.15 28.87 42.94
CA PHE A 196 -22.58 28.48 41.60
C PHE A 196 -22.38 29.61 40.58
N MET A 197 -22.76 30.85 40.92
CA MET A 197 -22.55 32.02 40.04
C MET A 197 -21.06 32.28 39.80
N GLU A 198 -20.23 32.17 40.83
CA GLU A 198 -18.78 32.33 40.68
C GLU A 198 -18.17 31.24 39.78
N ALA A 199 -18.63 30.00 39.93
CA ALA A 199 -18.20 28.90 39.05
C ALA A 199 -18.62 29.14 37.60
N GLU A 200 -19.81 29.70 37.37
CA GLU A 200 -20.30 30.05 36.03
C GLU A 200 -19.50 31.22 35.42
N ASN A 201 -19.16 32.23 36.22
CA ASN A 201 -18.30 33.35 35.78
C ASN A 201 -16.90 32.88 35.37
N ARG A 202 -16.35 31.84 36.04
CA ARG A 202 -15.04 31.27 35.71
C ARG A 202 -15.07 30.23 34.60
N ARG A 203 -16.26 29.79 34.16
CA ARG A 203 -16.41 28.72 33.16
C ARG A 203 -15.62 28.99 31.87
N PRO A 204 -15.66 30.19 31.25
CA PRO A 204 -14.93 30.41 29.98
C PRO A 204 -13.40 30.25 30.14
N LEU A 205 -12.85 30.64 31.30
CA LEU A 205 -11.43 30.46 31.58
C LEU A 205 -11.08 28.99 31.84
N ALA A 206 -11.94 28.28 32.58
CA ALA A 206 -11.79 26.85 32.81
C ALA A 206 -11.84 26.06 31.48
N GLU A 207 -12.78 26.40 30.60
CA GLU A 207 -12.92 25.82 29.26
C GLU A 207 -11.67 26.04 28.40
N ARG A 208 -11.08 27.25 28.45
CA ARG A 208 -9.83 27.55 27.72
C ARG A 208 -8.65 26.74 28.25
N ILE A 209 -8.52 26.57 29.56
CA ILE A 209 -7.45 25.76 30.18
C ILE A 209 -7.65 24.28 29.82
N ALA A 210 -8.88 23.78 29.93
CA ALA A 210 -9.21 22.40 29.57
C ALA A 210 -8.92 22.12 28.09
N ALA A 211 -9.29 23.05 27.21
CA ALA A 211 -8.95 22.99 25.79
C ALA A 211 -7.43 22.92 25.61
N TYR A 212 -6.69 23.88 26.15
CA TYR A 212 -5.24 23.90 26.02
C TYR A 212 -4.57 22.58 26.45
N ARG A 213 -4.95 22.05 27.62
CA ARG A 213 -4.40 20.78 28.15
C ARG A 213 -4.78 19.56 27.32
N LEU A 214 -6.00 19.52 26.80
CA LEU A 214 -6.41 18.42 25.93
C LEU A 214 -5.64 18.45 24.61
N THR A 215 -5.42 19.63 24.02
CA THR A 215 -4.57 19.78 22.83
C THR A 215 -3.14 19.32 23.12
N GLU A 216 -2.53 19.76 24.23
CA GLU A 216 -1.18 19.34 24.62
C GLU A 216 -1.05 17.82 24.81
N ARG A 217 -2.14 17.14 25.19
CA ARG A 217 -2.13 15.68 25.36
C ARG A 217 -2.30 14.93 24.04
N ILE A 218 -3.21 15.38 23.17
CA ILE A 218 -3.60 14.65 21.96
C ILE A 218 -2.66 14.95 20.80
N ALA A 219 -2.28 16.22 20.60
CA ALA A 219 -1.51 16.63 19.42
C ALA A 219 -0.12 15.96 19.34
N PRO A 220 0.66 15.84 20.43
CA PRO A 220 1.95 15.15 20.37
C PRO A 220 1.81 13.66 20.08
N LYS A 221 0.82 12.99 20.68
CA LYS A 221 0.55 11.56 20.42
C LYS A 221 0.20 11.34 18.95
N PHE A 222 -0.79 12.07 18.44
CA PHE A 222 -1.17 12.04 17.02
C PHE A 222 0.02 12.32 16.09
N ASN A 223 0.83 13.34 16.42
CA ASN A 223 2.01 13.66 15.63
C ASN A 223 3.02 12.51 15.61
N SER A 224 3.30 11.93 16.78
CA SER A 224 4.30 10.86 16.95
C SER A 224 3.91 9.55 16.28
N GLU A 225 2.63 9.17 16.32
CA GLU A 225 2.15 7.93 15.70
C GLU A 225 2.24 8.03 14.16
N ILE A 226 1.86 9.19 13.60
CA ILE A 226 2.04 9.45 12.17
C ILE A 226 3.53 9.48 11.82
N ASP A 227 4.36 10.24 12.53
CA ASP A 227 5.79 10.36 12.21
C ASP A 227 6.50 9.00 12.25
N THR A 228 6.17 8.14 13.22
CA THR A 228 6.71 6.79 13.29
C THR A 228 6.40 5.98 12.02
N SER A 229 5.15 6.06 11.55
CA SER A 229 4.72 5.34 10.35
C SER A 229 5.38 5.87 9.09
N LEU A 230 5.60 7.19 9.01
CA LEU A 230 6.28 7.82 7.88
C LEU A 230 7.78 7.55 7.87
N VAL A 231 8.43 7.48 9.03
CA VAL A 231 9.83 7.05 9.16
C VAL A 231 9.99 5.63 8.64
N GLN A 232 9.08 4.71 8.96
CA GLN A 232 9.12 3.33 8.45
C GLN A 232 8.98 3.28 6.93
N LEU A 233 8.11 4.11 6.32
CA LEU A 233 8.02 4.17 4.87
C LEU A 233 9.29 4.76 4.25
N ASN A 234 9.83 5.86 4.79
CA ASN A 234 11.07 6.45 4.29
C ASN A 234 12.22 5.43 4.35
N GLN A 235 12.35 4.68 5.46
CA GLN A 235 13.33 3.60 5.58
C GLN A 235 13.13 2.52 4.52
N THR A 236 11.89 2.15 4.24
CA THR A 236 11.61 1.10 3.24
C THR A 236 11.90 1.58 1.81
N LEU A 237 11.56 2.83 1.49
CA LEU A 237 11.94 3.45 0.21
C LEU A 237 13.47 3.49 0.05
N SER A 238 14.18 3.93 1.09
CA SER A 238 15.65 3.94 1.08
C SER A 238 16.24 2.54 0.92
N GLN A 239 15.73 1.53 1.63
CA GLN A 239 16.18 0.15 1.49
C GLN A 239 15.95 -0.39 0.07
N LEU A 240 14.82 -0.05 -0.56
CA LEU A 240 14.55 -0.43 -1.95
C LEU A 240 15.55 0.21 -2.91
N GLN A 241 15.90 1.47 -2.68
CA GLN A 241 16.89 2.19 -3.47
C GLN A 241 18.32 1.67 -3.25
N GLU A 242 18.64 1.24 -2.02
CA GLU A 242 19.94 0.63 -1.68
C GLU A 242 20.10 -0.78 -2.26
N GLN A 243 19.05 -1.61 -2.22
CA GLN A 243 19.04 -2.96 -2.80
C GLN A 243 19.02 -2.95 -4.34
N TRP A 244 18.84 -1.79 -4.96
CA TRP A 244 18.90 -1.67 -6.41
C TRP A 244 20.32 -2.02 -6.90
N PRO A 245 20.48 -2.84 -7.96
CA PRO A 245 21.80 -3.20 -8.48
C PRO A 245 22.48 -1.99 -9.16
N LYS A 246 23.06 -1.11 -8.32
CA LYS A 246 23.81 0.08 -8.72
C LYS A 246 24.99 -0.36 -9.59
N GLY A 247 25.09 0.20 -10.79
CA GLY A 247 26.15 -0.10 -11.77
C GLY A 247 25.72 -0.99 -12.95
N VAL A 248 24.61 -1.71 -12.84
CA VAL A 248 24.02 -2.45 -13.97
C VAL A 248 22.79 -1.73 -14.52
N LEU A 249 21.97 -1.16 -13.64
CA LEU A 249 20.76 -0.43 -14.00
C LEU A 249 20.81 1.00 -13.43
N GLN A 250 20.18 1.94 -14.13
CA GLN A 250 19.96 3.29 -13.59
C GLN A 250 19.05 3.21 -12.36
N SER A 251 19.29 4.07 -11.37
CA SER A 251 18.46 4.13 -10.17
C SER A 251 17.04 4.59 -10.54
N PRO A 252 15.99 3.94 -10.00
CA PRO A 252 14.62 4.36 -10.28
C PRO A 252 14.32 5.70 -9.62
N THR A 253 13.68 6.60 -10.36
CA THR A 253 13.06 7.81 -9.82
C THR A 253 11.59 7.53 -9.53
N LEU A 254 11.13 7.89 -8.33
CA LEU A 254 9.72 7.82 -8.00
C LEU A 254 9.06 9.13 -8.46
N HIS A 255 7.95 9.02 -9.18
CA HIS A 255 7.07 10.14 -9.45
C HIS A 255 5.72 9.86 -8.81
N SER A 256 5.06 10.89 -8.32
CA SER A 256 3.77 10.74 -7.66
C SER A 256 2.84 11.89 -8.05
N LEU A 257 1.54 11.64 -7.97
CA LEU A 257 0.49 12.62 -8.24
C LEU A 257 -0.72 12.28 -7.39
N SER A 258 -1.51 13.27 -6.99
CA SER A 258 -2.81 13.05 -6.35
C SER A 258 -3.91 13.87 -7.01
N THR A 259 -5.13 13.33 -6.94
CA THR A 259 -6.41 13.95 -7.34
C THR A 259 -7.28 14.09 -6.09
N GLN A 260 -8.58 14.39 -6.20
CA GLN A 260 -9.44 14.43 -5.02
C GLN A 260 -9.73 13.03 -4.47
N SER A 261 -9.71 12.00 -5.32
CA SER A 261 -10.21 10.66 -5.00
C SER A 261 -9.16 9.54 -5.09
N ALA A 262 -7.97 9.84 -5.64
CA ALA A 262 -6.90 8.85 -5.81
C ALA A 262 -5.51 9.48 -5.87
N ALA A 263 -4.50 8.69 -5.53
CA ALA A 263 -3.09 8.98 -5.78
C ALA A 263 -2.48 7.96 -6.73
N THR A 264 -1.52 8.40 -7.54
CA THR A 264 -0.74 7.54 -8.43
C THR A 264 0.73 7.62 -8.07
N LEU A 265 1.40 6.48 -8.07
CA LEU A 265 2.86 6.36 -8.03
C LEU A 265 3.36 5.75 -9.34
N ALA A 266 4.40 6.32 -9.91
CA ALA A 266 5.11 5.74 -11.05
C ALA A 266 6.59 5.60 -10.72
N LEU A 267 7.21 4.53 -11.21
CA LEU A 267 8.65 4.32 -11.06
C LEU A 267 9.31 4.42 -12.44
N ASP A 268 10.14 5.44 -12.61
CA ASP A 268 10.93 5.63 -13.81
C ASP A 268 12.31 5.01 -13.64
N PHE A 269 12.51 3.85 -14.26
CA PHE A 269 13.81 3.14 -14.37
C PHE A 269 14.81 3.75 -15.38
N GLY A 270 14.63 5.00 -15.82
CA GLY A 270 15.55 5.68 -16.73
C GLY A 270 15.68 5.06 -18.12
N SER A 271 14.66 4.33 -18.60
CA SER A 271 14.73 3.58 -19.87
C SER A 271 14.48 4.38 -21.16
N GLY A 272 14.77 5.69 -21.11
CA GLY A 272 14.53 6.63 -22.19
C GLY A 272 13.06 7.09 -22.26
N ASN A 273 12.80 8.12 -23.07
CA ASN A 273 11.46 8.66 -23.30
C ASN A 273 10.62 7.69 -24.14
N VAL A 274 10.15 6.62 -23.52
CA VAL A 274 9.20 5.68 -24.12
C VAL A 274 7.83 5.93 -23.50
N THR A 275 7.07 6.82 -24.14
CA THR A 275 5.68 7.06 -23.79
C THR A 275 4.86 5.85 -24.21
N ALA A 276 4.23 5.21 -23.23
CA ALA A 276 3.36 4.09 -23.50
C ALA A 276 2.08 4.53 -24.23
N GLY A 277 1.52 3.63 -25.03
CA GLY A 277 0.25 3.88 -25.73
C GLY A 277 -0.91 4.20 -24.79
N PRO A 278 -2.05 4.67 -25.32
CA PRO A 278 -3.21 5.05 -24.51
C PRO A 278 -3.69 3.88 -23.64
N ILE A 279 -4.07 4.17 -22.39
CA ILE A 279 -4.65 3.20 -21.46
C ILE A 279 -6.17 3.28 -21.52
N ASP A 280 -6.83 2.13 -21.57
CA ASP A 280 -8.28 2.04 -21.37
C ASP A 280 -8.59 2.08 -19.86
N TRP A 281 -9.48 2.97 -19.43
CA TRP A 281 -9.89 3.05 -18.03
C TRP A 281 -10.47 1.73 -17.50
N SER A 282 -11.01 0.85 -18.34
CA SER A 282 -11.44 -0.48 -17.90
C SER A 282 -10.31 -1.33 -17.29
N LEU A 283 -9.05 -0.97 -17.56
CA LEU A 283 -7.87 -1.58 -16.97
C LEU A 283 -7.52 -0.99 -15.60
N ALA A 284 -7.96 0.23 -15.29
CA ALA A 284 -7.72 0.90 -14.03
C ALA A 284 -9.04 1.00 -13.27
N ASN A 285 -9.22 0.21 -12.21
CA ASN A 285 -10.42 0.31 -11.38
C ASN A 285 -10.06 0.79 -9.96
N PRO A 286 -9.73 2.07 -9.78
CA PRO A 286 -9.43 2.60 -8.46
C PRO A 286 -10.66 2.59 -7.54
N GLN A 287 -11.89 2.63 -8.05
CA GLN A 287 -13.07 2.42 -7.19
C GLN A 287 -13.01 1.08 -6.44
N ALA A 288 -12.37 0.06 -7.03
CA ALA A 288 -12.21 -1.25 -6.42
C ALA A 288 -10.99 -1.37 -5.49
N GLY A 289 -10.03 -0.44 -5.52
CA GLY A 289 -8.92 -0.42 -4.57
C GLY A 289 -7.58 0.07 -5.13
N ILE A 290 -6.60 -0.83 -5.16
CA ILE A 290 -5.23 -0.61 -5.63
C ILE A 290 -5.10 -1.23 -7.02
N SER A 291 -4.72 -0.45 -8.03
CA SER A 291 -4.48 -0.92 -9.40
C SER A 291 -3.00 -0.77 -9.76
N VAL A 292 -2.37 -1.82 -10.29
CA VAL A 292 -1.01 -1.74 -10.86
C VAL A 292 -1.10 -1.94 -12.36
N LEU A 293 -0.53 -0.99 -13.09
CA LEU A 293 -0.50 -0.94 -14.54
C LEU A 293 0.95 -0.99 -15.01
N LEU A 294 1.23 -1.80 -16.02
CA LEU A 294 2.56 -1.93 -16.63
C LEU A 294 2.46 -1.95 -18.15
N SER A 295 3.22 -1.08 -18.81
CA SER A 295 3.29 -1.05 -20.26
C SER A 295 4.26 -2.09 -20.82
N GLU A 296 3.88 -2.70 -21.93
CA GLU A 296 4.74 -3.55 -22.75
C GLU A 296 6.01 -2.82 -23.18
N GLN A 297 5.88 -1.59 -23.69
CA GLN A 297 7.00 -0.83 -24.22
C GLN A 297 8.02 -0.53 -23.13
N ARG A 298 7.53 -0.12 -21.95
CA ARG A 298 8.38 0.17 -20.79
C ARG A 298 9.10 -1.08 -20.29
N LEU A 299 8.37 -2.19 -20.20
CA LEU A 299 8.94 -3.47 -19.81
C LEU A 299 10.02 -3.92 -20.80
N ASN A 300 9.77 -3.82 -22.10
CA ASN A 300 10.74 -4.16 -23.14
C ASN A 300 11.99 -3.28 -23.12
N SER A 301 11.83 -1.97 -22.91
CA SER A 301 12.98 -1.06 -22.75
C SER A 301 13.81 -1.41 -21.52
N TRP A 302 13.17 -1.79 -20.42
CA TRP A 302 13.87 -2.26 -19.21
C TRP A 302 14.58 -3.60 -19.45
N LEU A 303 13.93 -4.56 -20.10
CA LEU A 303 14.53 -5.86 -20.45
C LEU A 303 15.74 -5.70 -21.38
N ALA A 304 15.71 -4.72 -22.28
CA ALA A 304 16.83 -4.43 -23.19
C ALA A 304 18.08 -3.89 -22.48
N GLN A 305 17.96 -3.35 -21.26
CA GLN A 305 19.09 -2.86 -20.46
C GLN A 305 19.74 -3.96 -19.62
N LEU A 306 19.10 -5.12 -19.48
CA LEU A 306 19.66 -6.21 -18.71
C LEU A 306 20.88 -6.80 -19.44
N PRO A 307 22.01 -7.06 -18.77
CA PRO A 307 23.22 -7.61 -19.37
C PRO A 307 23.10 -9.12 -19.64
N ILE A 308 21.96 -9.55 -20.19
CA ILE A 308 21.63 -10.96 -20.47
C ILE A 308 21.97 -11.37 -21.91
N ALA A 309 22.29 -10.41 -22.78
CA ALA A 309 22.72 -10.66 -24.16
C ALA A 309 24.01 -11.50 -24.18
N GLY A 310 24.01 -12.59 -24.94
CA GLY A 310 25.15 -13.50 -25.04
C GLY A 310 25.43 -14.35 -23.79
N GLN A 311 24.59 -14.27 -22.73
CA GLN A 311 24.78 -15.11 -21.55
C GLN A 311 24.50 -16.58 -21.86
N GLN A 312 25.34 -17.44 -21.29
CA GLN A 312 25.18 -18.89 -21.33
C GLN A 312 24.45 -19.33 -20.06
N ILE A 313 23.23 -19.83 -20.23
CA ILE A 313 22.42 -20.37 -19.14
C ILE A 313 22.58 -21.89 -19.16
N ARG A 314 23.11 -22.45 -18.08
CA ARG A 314 23.20 -23.89 -17.89
C ARG A 314 21.84 -24.43 -17.45
N ASP A 315 21.55 -25.68 -17.75
CA ASP A 315 20.29 -26.33 -17.37
C ASP A 315 20.00 -26.22 -15.86
N THR A 316 21.03 -26.32 -15.02
CA THR A 316 20.92 -26.16 -13.56
C THR A 316 20.46 -24.77 -13.12
N ASP A 317 20.82 -23.73 -13.87
CA ASP A 317 20.48 -22.34 -13.57
C ASP A 317 19.03 -22.04 -13.96
N ILE A 318 18.53 -22.72 -15.00
CA ILE A 318 17.12 -22.69 -15.41
C ILE A 318 16.25 -23.30 -14.32
N ASP A 319 16.64 -24.46 -13.79
CA ASP A 319 15.88 -25.13 -12.72
C ASP A 319 15.85 -24.27 -11.44
N LEU A 320 16.94 -23.59 -11.10
CA LEU A 320 16.98 -22.64 -9.99
C LEU A 320 16.09 -21.42 -10.23
N LEU A 321 16.08 -20.86 -11.44
CA LEU A 321 15.20 -19.75 -11.82
C LEU A 321 13.73 -20.16 -11.78
N VAL A 322 13.39 -21.34 -12.31
CA VAL A 322 12.02 -21.89 -12.31
C VAL A 322 11.55 -22.19 -10.89
N ASN A 323 12.39 -22.79 -10.04
CA ASN A 323 12.05 -23.06 -8.64
C ASN A 323 11.86 -21.77 -7.82
N ARG A 324 12.67 -20.73 -8.09
CA ARG A 324 12.52 -19.40 -7.49
C ARG A 324 11.23 -18.71 -7.95
N ILE A 325 10.87 -18.85 -9.22
CA ILE A 325 9.61 -18.37 -9.80
C ILE A 325 8.39 -19.07 -9.19
N GLN A 326 8.51 -20.35 -8.85
CA GLN A 326 7.44 -21.14 -8.22
C GLN A 326 7.34 -20.95 -6.70
N GLY A 327 8.06 -19.98 -6.11
CA GLY A 327 7.93 -19.64 -4.69
C GLY A 327 8.47 -20.69 -3.72
N LYS A 328 9.21 -21.70 -4.19
CA LYS A 328 9.93 -22.63 -3.33
C LYS A 328 11.18 -21.93 -2.82
N SER A 329 11.08 -21.21 -1.70
CA SER A 329 12.27 -20.71 -1.02
C SER A 329 13.08 -21.91 -0.52
N SER A 330 14.19 -22.23 -1.19
CA SER A 330 15.23 -23.05 -0.60
C SER A 330 15.92 -22.21 0.48
N GLY A 331 15.38 -22.26 1.69
CA GLY A 331 16.06 -21.79 2.89
C GLY A 331 17.10 -22.82 3.33
N GLY A 332 18.35 -22.36 3.50
CA GLY A 332 19.42 -23.08 4.19
C GLY A 332 20.49 -23.69 3.28
N PRO A 333 21.79 -23.61 3.66
CA PRO A 333 22.88 -24.20 2.90
C PRO A 333 22.74 -25.72 2.91
N ALA A 334 22.74 -26.35 1.73
CA ALA A 334 22.79 -27.80 1.66
C ALA A 334 24.11 -28.27 2.26
N LEU A 335 24.02 -29.02 3.36
CA LEU A 335 25.12 -29.85 3.88
C LEU A 335 25.62 -30.77 2.75
N PRO A 336 26.95 -30.98 2.63
CA PRO A 336 27.50 -31.85 1.61
C PRO A 336 27.15 -33.30 1.97
N GLY A 337 26.32 -33.97 1.18
CA GLY A 337 26.03 -35.38 1.47
C GLY A 337 24.94 -36.11 0.69
N THR A 338 24.16 -35.45 -0.18
CA THR A 338 23.20 -36.19 -1.02
C THR A 338 23.15 -35.53 -2.38
N LEU A 339 23.83 -36.14 -3.36
CA LEU A 339 23.70 -35.79 -4.77
C LEU A 339 22.24 -36.10 -5.18
N PRO A 340 21.40 -35.12 -5.51
CA PRO A 340 20.22 -35.38 -6.31
C PRO A 340 20.73 -35.90 -7.65
N GLN A 341 20.17 -37.01 -8.14
CA GLN A 341 20.45 -37.49 -9.50
C GLN A 341 20.26 -36.31 -10.46
N GLN A 342 21.37 -35.89 -11.07
CA GLN A 342 21.40 -34.75 -11.97
C GLN A 342 20.48 -35.07 -13.16
N PRO A 343 19.50 -34.21 -13.51
CA PRO A 343 18.91 -34.30 -14.83
C PRO A 343 20.05 -34.14 -15.84
N ILE A 344 20.13 -35.06 -16.80
CA ILE A 344 21.14 -35.06 -17.85
C ILE A 344 21.13 -33.68 -18.51
N SER A 345 22.22 -32.91 -18.35
CA SER A 345 22.41 -31.62 -19.02
C SER A 345 22.66 -31.88 -20.50
N LEU A 346 21.60 -31.81 -21.30
CA LEU A 346 21.65 -32.14 -22.74
C LEU A 346 22.14 -30.95 -23.60
N ALA A 347 22.10 -29.72 -23.07
CA ALA A 347 22.42 -28.52 -23.83
C ALA A 347 22.78 -27.31 -22.96
N THR A 348 23.69 -26.46 -23.43
CA THR A 348 23.84 -25.08 -22.93
C THR A 348 22.98 -24.15 -23.77
N LEU A 349 22.12 -23.35 -23.12
CA LEU A 349 21.34 -22.33 -23.81
C LEU A 349 22.16 -21.04 -23.88
N ILE A 350 22.34 -20.49 -25.08
CA ILE A 350 23.03 -19.23 -25.30
C ILE A 350 21.99 -18.21 -25.72
N LEU A 351 21.79 -17.18 -24.91
CA LEU A 351 20.89 -16.08 -25.26
C LEU A 351 21.46 -15.28 -26.42
N ASP A 352 20.59 -14.83 -27.33
CA ASP A 352 21.02 -14.03 -28.47
C ASP A 352 21.67 -12.71 -28.03
N GLU A 353 22.57 -12.20 -28.87
CA GLU A 353 23.27 -10.93 -28.60
C GLU A 353 22.34 -9.72 -28.79
N GLN A 354 21.28 -9.86 -29.59
CA GLN A 354 20.35 -8.78 -29.91
C GLN A 354 18.93 -9.08 -29.44
N ARG A 355 18.51 -8.35 -28.39
CA ARG A 355 17.18 -8.45 -27.78
C ARG A 355 16.80 -9.90 -27.46
N PRO A 356 17.53 -10.56 -26.54
CA PRO A 356 17.29 -11.96 -26.20
C PRO A 356 15.90 -12.21 -25.61
N LEU A 357 15.27 -11.18 -25.03
CA LEU A 357 13.97 -11.29 -24.38
C LEU A 357 13.07 -10.12 -24.78
N SER A 358 11.83 -10.40 -25.15
CA SER A 358 10.78 -9.39 -25.30
C SER A 358 9.42 -9.93 -24.88
N VAL A 359 8.53 -9.04 -24.48
CA VAL A 359 7.19 -9.34 -24.00
C VAL A 359 6.19 -8.63 -24.89
N ARG A 360 5.04 -9.27 -25.13
CA ARG A 360 3.86 -8.65 -25.74
C ARG A 360 2.62 -8.90 -24.92
N PHE A 361 1.85 -7.83 -24.66
CA PHE A 361 0.57 -7.91 -23.93
C PHE A 361 -0.58 -7.89 -24.93
N LEU A 362 -1.13 -9.07 -25.19
CA LEU A 362 -2.25 -9.29 -26.09
C LEU A 362 -3.54 -9.48 -25.28
N GLU A 363 -4.68 -9.55 -25.97
CA GLU A 363 -5.97 -9.75 -25.30
C GLU A 363 -5.99 -11.09 -24.57
N ASN A 364 -6.07 -11.04 -23.24
CA ASN A 364 -6.19 -12.19 -22.32
C ASN A 364 -4.96 -13.10 -22.20
N TYR A 365 -3.87 -12.83 -22.92
CA TYR A 365 -2.61 -13.56 -22.73
C TYR A 365 -1.38 -12.69 -22.95
N THR A 366 -0.30 -13.06 -22.27
CA THR A 366 1.02 -12.46 -22.46
C THR A 366 1.89 -13.38 -23.30
N LEU A 367 2.52 -12.85 -24.34
CA LEU A 367 3.51 -13.56 -25.14
C LEU A 367 4.92 -13.17 -24.69
N LEU A 368 5.76 -14.14 -24.35
CA LEU A 368 7.18 -13.94 -24.12
C LEU A 368 7.93 -14.49 -25.33
N GLU A 369 8.70 -13.65 -26.01
CA GLU A 369 9.59 -14.08 -27.07
C GLU A 369 11.02 -14.15 -26.54
N LEU A 370 11.63 -15.32 -26.69
CA LEU A 370 12.96 -15.65 -26.22
C LEU A 370 13.82 -16.07 -27.41
N ARG A 371 14.90 -15.34 -27.67
CA ARG A 371 15.85 -15.64 -28.75
C ARG A 371 17.06 -16.36 -28.17
N MET A 372 17.28 -17.58 -28.62
CA MET A 372 18.37 -18.41 -28.09
C MET A 372 18.95 -19.35 -29.14
N ARG A 373 20.20 -19.74 -28.90
CA ARG A 373 20.91 -20.83 -29.57
C ARG A 373 21.12 -21.98 -28.59
N ILE A 374 21.17 -23.18 -29.12
CA ILE A 374 21.47 -24.37 -28.32
C ILE A 374 22.86 -24.86 -28.71
N ARG A 375 23.74 -24.99 -27.72
CA ARG A 375 24.99 -25.73 -27.87
C ARG A 375 24.84 -27.09 -27.18
N PRO A 376 24.61 -28.18 -27.93
CA PRO A 376 24.54 -29.52 -27.36
C PRO A 376 25.90 -29.92 -26.78
N THR A 377 25.90 -30.79 -25.77
CA THR A 377 27.13 -31.28 -25.10
C THR A 377 28.03 -32.08 -26.05
N VAL A 378 27.44 -32.66 -27.10
CA VAL A 378 28.12 -33.38 -28.19
C VAL A 378 27.46 -32.96 -29.51
N GLY A 379 28.23 -32.38 -30.43
CA GLY A 379 27.75 -31.95 -31.76
C GLY A 379 28.02 -30.47 -32.07
N GLU A 380 27.59 -30.03 -33.26
CA GLU A 380 27.69 -28.63 -33.69
C GLU A 380 26.63 -27.75 -33.03
N GLU A 381 26.93 -26.45 -32.92
CA GLU A 381 26.01 -25.45 -32.37
C GLU A 381 24.78 -25.29 -33.29
N LEU A 382 23.59 -25.39 -32.69
CA LEU A 382 22.34 -25.26 -33.43
C LEU A 382 22.03 -23.78 -33.71
N PRO A 383 21.44 -23.46 -34.87
CA PRO A 383 21.15 -22.08 -35.27
C PRO A 383 20.11 -21.41 -34.36
N THR A 384 20.10 -20.07 -34.35
CA THR A 384 19.23 -19.27 -33.47
C THR A 384 17.75 -19.53 -33.73
N GLN A 385 17.02 -19.77 -32.65
CA GLN A 385 15.57 -19.98 -32.63
C GLN A 385 14.89 -18.88 -31.83
N VAL A 386 13.69 -18.51 -32.25
CA VAL A 386 12.76 -17.67 -31.50
C VAL A 386 11.71 -18.57 -30.87
N VAL A 387 11.78 -18.72 -29.55
CA VAL A 387 10.79 -19.45 -28.76
C VAL A 387 9.73 -18.47 -28.28
N ARG A 388 8.47 -18.72 -28.65
CA ARG A 388 7.31 -17.94 -28.22
C ARG A 388 6.54 -18.70 -27.16
N LEU A 389 6.53 -18.17 -25.94
CA LEU A 389 5.79 -18.73 -24.81
C LEU A 389 4.52 -17.89 -24.55
N ARG A 390 3.37 -18.55 -24.54
CA ARG A 390 2.07 -17.94 -24.22
C ARG A 390 1.73 -18.21 -22.76
N PHE A 391 1.42 -17.14 -22.03
CA PHE A 391 0.96 -17.17 -20.65
C PHE A 391 -0.49 -16.71 -20.61
N GLU A 392 -1.41 -17.65 -20.40
CA GLU A 392 -2.84 -17.39 -20.21
C GLU A 392 -3.16 -17.36 -18.72
N VAL A 393 -3.99 -16.42 -18.29
CA VAL A 393 -4.41 -16.33 -16.89
C VAL A 393 -5.84 -16.81 -16.77
N ARG A 394 -6.06 -17.86 -15.98
CA ARG A 394 -7.39 -18.38 -15.67
C ARG A 394 -7.76 -18.12 -14.22
N PRO A 395 -8.89 -17.45 -13.97
CA PRO A 395 -9.41 -17.33 -12.62
C PRO A 395 -9.98 -18.67 -12.16
N THR A 396 -9.54 -19.12 -11.00
CA THR A 396 -10.11 -20.23 -10.22
C THR A 396 -10.71 -19.65 -8.93
N ASP A 397 -11.51 -20.43 -8.19
CA ASP A 397 -12.19 -19.97 -6.96
C ASP A 397 -11.21 -19.41 -5.91
N SER A 398 -10.02 -20.01 -5.77
CA SER A 398 -9.04 -19.67 -4.73
C SER A 398 -7.74 -19.01 -5.25
N ALA A 399 -7.51 -19.04 -6.57
CA ALA A 399 -6.25 -18.61 -7.18
C ALA A 399 -6.46 -18.14 -8.63
N PHE A 400 -5.49 -17.37 -9.14
CA PHE A 400 -5.29 -17.19 -10.57
C PHE A 400 -4.23 -18.17 -11.03
N GLU A 401 -4.58 -19.05 -11.97
CA GLU A 401 -3.63 -19.98 -12.56
C GLU A 401 -3.02 -19.36 -13.81
N ILE A 402 -1.71 -19.13 -13.80
CA ILE A 402 -0.97 -18.75 -15.00
C ILE A 402 -0.56 -20.05 -15.68
N LEU A 403 -1.12 -20.28 -16.88
CA LEU A 403 -0.89 -21.45 -17.71
C LEU A 403 0.13 -21.11 -18.81
N PRO A 404 1.41 -21.45 -18.62
CA PRO A 404 2.40 -21.32 -19.68
C PRO A 404 2.22 -22.42 -20.72
N SER A 405 2.34 -22.06 -22.00
CA SER A 405 2.35 -22.98 -23.13
C SER A 405 3.34 -22.54 -24.19
N VAL A 406 3.92 -23.48 -24.93
CA VAL A 406 4.75 -23.15 -26.09
C VAL A 406 3.82 -22.85 -27.25
N ALA A 407 3.78 -21.59 -27.68
CA ALA A 407 2.97 -21.18 -28.82
C ALA A 407 3.67 -21.59 -30.13
N GLU A 408 4.96 -21.29 -30.24
CA GLU A 408 5.71 -21.51 -31.47
C GLU A 408 7.22 -21.54 -31.21
N VAL A 409 7.97 -22.22 -32.08
CA VAL A 409 9.43 -22.13 -32.17
C VAL A 409 9.77 -21.93 -33.64
N VAL A 410 10.35 -20.76 -33.96
CA VAL A 410 10.59 -20.30 -35.34
C VAL A 410 12.07 -20.07 -35.55
N PRO A 411 12.65 -20.51 -36.69
CA PRO A 411 14.03 -20.19 -37.03
C PRO A 411 14.20 -18.68 -37.26
N LEU A 412 15.23 -18.06 -36.67
CA LEU A 412 15.54 -16.66 -36.93
C LEU A 412 16.17 -16.46 -38.31
N GLN A 413 16.91 -17.46 -38.79
CA GLN A 413 17.61 -17.48 -40.07
C GLN A 413 17.19 -18.73 -40.87
N PRO A 414 16.04 -18.71 -41.55
CA PRO A 414 15.48 -19.89 -42.22
C PRO A 414 16.32 -20.44 -43.39
N GLU A 415 17.37 -19.72 -43.78
CA GLU A 415 18.28 -20.09 -44.86
C GLU A 415 19.38 -21.08 -44.43
N LEU A 416 19.58 -21.25 -43.11
CA LEU A 416 20.50 -22.24 -42.56
C LEU A 416 19.79 -23.60 -42.43
N SER A 417 20.56 -24.69 -42.49
CA SER A 417 20.10 -26.10 -42.55
C SER A 417 18.72 -26.39 -41.94
N GLN A 418 17.74 -26.75 -42.78
CA GLN A 418 16.38 -27.10 -42.36
C GLN A 418 16.33 -28.21 -41.31
N VAL A 419 17.21 -29.22 -41.45
CA VAL A 419 17.31 -30.36 -40.53
C VAL A 419 17.76 -29.91 -39.13
N ALA A 420 18.72 -28.98 -39.05
CA ALA A 420 19.19 -28.45 -37.78
C ALA A 420 18.10 -27.62 -37.08
N HIS A 421 17.27 -26.90 -37.84
CA HIS A 421 16.15 -26.17 -37.29
C HIS A 421 15.03 -27.08 -36.77
N GLU A 422 14.72 -28.18 -37.45
CA GLU A 422 13.72 -29.16 -36.99
C GLU A 422 14.17 -29.87 -35.70
N LEU A 423 15.44 -30.27 -35.62
CA LEU A 423 16.03 -30.85 -34.42
C LEU A 423 15.98 -29.87 -33.24
N ALA A 424 16.42 -28.62 -33.45
CA ALA A 424 16.37 -27.58 -32.43
C ALA A 424 14.93 -27.30 -31.96
N ARG A 425 13.96 -27.24 -32.89
CA ARG A 425 12.55 -27.05 -32.59
C ARG A 425 11.99 -28.15 -31.70
N ASN A 426 12.25 -29.42 -32.03
CA ASN A 426 11.73 -30.55 -31.27
C ASN A 426 12.34 -30.62 -29.87
N VAL A 427 13.65 -30.40 -29.74
CA VAL A 427 14.35 -30.37 -28.44
C VAL A 427 13.81 -29.23 -27.57
N LEU A 428 13.71 -28.01 -28.11
CA LEU A 428 13.19 -26.85 -27.35
C LEU A 428 11.74 -27.08 -26.93
N LYS A 429 10.87 -27.50 -27.85
CA LYS A 429 9.47 -27.75 -27.56
C LYS A 429 9.32 -28.78 -26.43
N GLN A 430 10.04 -29.90 -26.51
CA GLN A 430 10.01 -30.94 -25.49
C GLN A 430 10.56 -30.43 -24.14
N GLN A 431 11.69 -29.70 -24.13
CA GLN A 431 12.25 -29.17 -22.89
C GLN A 431 11.32 -28.16 -22.21
N PHE A 432 10.68 -27.27 -22.98
CA PHE A 432 9.73 -26.32 -22.43
C PHE A 432 8.45 -27.04 -21.97
N GLU A 433 7.84 -27.89 -22.78
CA GLU A 433 6.61 -28.62 -22.40
C GLU A 433 6.78 -29.46 -21.13
N GLN A 434 7.95 -30.06 -20.90
CA GLN A 434 8.24 -30.83 -19.68
C GLN A 434 8.47 -29.94 -18.44
N ARG A 435 8.94 -28.70 -18.62
CA ARG A 435 9.32 -27.79 -17.51
C ARG A 435 8.27 -26.72 -17.21
N LEU A 436 7.41 -26.40 -18.16
CA LEU A 436 6.33 -25.43 -18.01
C LEU A 436 5.23 -26.02 -17.12
N LYS A 437 5.22 -25.61 -15.86
CA LYS A 437 4.19 -25.95 -14.89
C LYS A 437 3.27 -24.75 -14.68
N THR A 438 2.00 -25.03 -14.38
CA THR A 438 1.04 -24.02 -13.94
C THR A 438 1.61 -23.28 -12.73
N ILE A 439 1.56 -21.95 -12.76
CA ILE A 439 2.01 -21.09 -11.66
C ILE A 439 0.76 -20.60 -10.93
N PRO A 440 0.47 -21.10 -9.71
CA PRO A 440 -0.64 -20.61 -8.92
C PRO A 440 -0.28 -19.26 -8.32
N VAL A 441 -1.12 -18.25 -8.58
CA VAL A 441 -1.08 -16.95 -7.92
C VAL A 441 -2.23 -16.93 -6.93
N PRO A 442 -1.98 -16.90 -5.60
CA PRO A 442 -3.05 -16.89 -4.63
C PRO A 442 -3.91 -15.65 -4.83
N ARG A 443 -5.24 -15.84 -4.83
CA ARG A 443 -6.18 -14.74 -4.99
C ARG A 443 -6.20 -13.83 -3.77
N GLN A 444 -5.91 -14.39 -2.60
CA GLN A 444 -5.79 -13.68 -1.34
C GLN A 444 -4.33 -13.57 -0.95
N ILE A 445 -3.88 -12.34 -0.74
CA ILE A 445 -2.52 -12.04 -0.30
C ILE A 445 -2.60 -11.62 1.18
N PRO A 446 -1.84 -12.27 2.07
CA PRO A 446 -1.79 -11.86 3.48
C PRO A 446 -1.21 -10.46 3.58
N VAL A 447 -1.78 -9.66 4.48
CA VAL A 447 -1.35 -8.28 4.70
C VAL A 447 -0.40 -8.20 5.91
N PRO A 448 0.48 -7.18 5.98
CA PRO A 448 1.30 -6.87 7.14
C PRO A 448 0.46 -6.75 8.39
N GLU A 449 1.07 -7.05 9.54
CA GLU A 449 0.43 -6.99 10.86
C GLU A 449 -0.26 -5.66 11.15
N ALA A 450 0.28 -4.56 10.62
CA ALA A 450 -0.37 -3.26 10.64
C ALA A 450 -1.77 -3.29 10.00
N TRP A 451 -1.90 -3.79 8.78
CA TRP A 451 -3.20 -3.85 8.12
C TRP A 451 -4.16 -4.81 8.82
N VAL A 452 -3.65 -5.92 9.37
CA VAL A 452 -4.43 -6.84 10.21
C VAL A 452 -4.98 -6.12 11.42
N SER A 453 -4.12 -5.38 12.12
CA SER A 453 -4.53 -4.55 13.25
C SER A 453 -5.54 -3.48 12.83
N ALA A 454 -5.56 -3.08 11.54
CA ALA A 454 -6.53 -2.14 10.95
C ALA A 454 -7.84 -2.78 10.51
N GLY A 455 -8.05 -4.05 10.85
CA GLY A 455 -9.26 -4.76 10.47
C GLY A 455 -9.26 -5.16 9.00
N VAL A 456 -8.13 -5.12 8.29
CA VAL A 456 -7.99 -5.71 6.95
C VAL A 456 -7.40 -7.10 7.11
N SER A 457 -8.15 -8.13 6.73
CA SER A 457 -7.69 -9.52 6.87
C SER A 457 -6.74 -9.92 5.74
N HIS A 458 -7.09 -9.55 4.52
CA HIS A 458 -6.35 -9.89 3.31
C HIS A 458 -6.65 -8.87 2.21
N VAL A 459 -5.82 -8.89 1.18
CA VAL A 459 -6.09 -8.19 -0.08
C VAL A 459 -6.44 -9.23 -1.13
N GLU A 460 -7.56 -9.03 -1.81
CA GLU A 460 -8.05 -9.92 -2.87
C GLU A 460 -7.69 -9.36 -4.25
N VAL A 461 -7.08 -10.16 -5.12
CA VAL A 461 -6.96 -9.84 -6.54
C VAL A 461 -8.34 -9.98 -7.18
N THR A 462 -8.92 -8.89 -7.63
CA THR A 462 -10.26 -8.88 -8.28
C THR A 462 -10.17 -8.96 -9.79
N GLN A 463 -9.08 -8.43 -10.36
CA GLN A 463 -8.87 -8.38 -11.80
C GLN A 463 -7.41 -8.64 -12.12
N PHE A 464 -7.18 -9.50 -13.10
CA PHE A 464 -5.87 -9.72 -13.73
C PHE A 464 -6.12 -9.78 -15.23
N THR A 465 -5.68 -8.77 -15.99
CA THR A 465 -5.98 -8.69 -17.42
C THR A 465 -4.82 -8.07 -18.20
N SER A 466 -4.69 -8.48 -19.47
CA SER A 466 -3.81 -7.86 -20.44
C SER A 466 -4.62 -7.42 -21.65
N LYS A 467 -4.44 -6.16 -22.08
CA LYS A 467 -5.14 -5.57 -23.23
C LYS A 467 -4.33 -4.41 -23.79
N GLY A 468 -4.26 -4.29 -25.11
CA GLY A 468 -3.74 -3.09 -25.78
C GLY A 468 -2.30 -2.70 -25.41
N GLY A 469 -1.41 -3.67 -25.17
CA GLY A 469 -0.03 -3.39 -24.77
C GLY A 469 0.13 -3.04 -23.28
N TRP A 470 -0.88 -3.31 -22.46
CA TRP A 470 -0.87 -3.09 -21.02
C TRP A 470 -1.21 -4.37 -20.26
N LEU A 471 -0.55 -4.53 -19.11
CA LEU A 471 -0.88 -5.49 -18.08
C LEU A 471 -1.47 -4.73 -16.88
N SER A 472 -2.63 -5.18 -16.40
CA SER A 472 -3.28 -4.64 -15.21
C SER A 472 -3.59 -5.72 -14.19
N VAL A 473 -3.33 -5.38 -12.93
CA VAL A 473 -3.74 -6.17 -11.77
C VAL A 473 -4.44 -5.24 -10.79
N VAL A 474 -5.63 -5.60 -10.34
CA VAL A 474 -6.43 -4.83 -9.39
C VAL A 474 -6.62 -5.64 -8.12
N TRP A 475 -6.40 -4.97 -7.00
CA TRP A 475 -6.47 -5.50 -5.66
C TRP A 475 -7.50 -4.73 -4.85
N GLN A 476 -8.29 -5.44 -4.06
CA GLN A 476 -9.26 -4.87 -3.14
C GLN A 476 -8.93 -5.28 -1.71
N PRO A 477 -8.72 -4.32 -0.78
CA PRO A 477 -8.61 -4.65 0.63
C PRO A 477 -9.96 -5.16 1.16
N ARG A 478 -9.94 -6.29 1.88
CA ARG A 478 -11.14 -6.88 2.49
C ARG A 478 -11.08 -6.73 4.01
N ALA A 479 -12.11 -6.08 4.56
CA ALA A 479 -12.27 -5.98 6.01
C ALA A 479 -12.53 -7.36 6.63
N VAL A 480 -12.10 -7.55 7.88
CA VAL A 480 -12.51 -8.68 8.72
C VAL A 480 -14.02 -8.57 8.90
N SER A 481 -14.77 -9.56 8.43
CA SER A 481 -16.18 -9.68 8.81
C SER A 481 -16.22 -9.96 10.31
N VAL A 482 -16.63 -8.97 11.11
CA VAL A 482 -16.99 -9.20 12.50
C VAL A 482 -18.27 -10.05 12.46
N GLN A 483 -18.14 -11.34 12.74
CA GLN A 483 -19.26 -12.22 13.02
C GLN A 483 -19.70 -12.09 14.47
#